data_AF-W5VGE0-F1
#
_entry.id   AF-W5VGE0-F1
#
_cell.length_a   1.000
_cell.length_b   1.000
_cell.length_c   1.000
_cell.angle_alpha   90.00
_cell.angle_beta   90.00
_cell.angle_gamma   90.00
#
_symmetry.space_group_name_H-M   'P 1'
#
loop_
_entity.id
_entity.type
_entity.pdbx_description
1 polymer ?
#
loop_
_entity_poly.entity_id
_entity_poly.type
_entity_poly.pdbx_seq_one_letter_code
_entity_poly.pdbx_strand_id
1 'polypeptide(L)'
;LVGNEKGKSYILVKDTPHALPDGAVMGIPTKLSPFITTGLFSPVGKLRAAADFFIPKTKNQDDRSLGVFFRRRFGDEVVENLIEPLLSGIYAGDVDRLSLRSTFPQFLHAEHKYRSLIVGMKKLKEIHPQHGDDSEFKKNSVFLTLKEGLQSLVDGVEKAIDPDIITKGIKVEKIYKEDTTYELSLNSGKVIKADSVIVTSPHAAAQSMLSDYKIFEPLKHMPSTSVATVVIAFAQEALQDNLDAMNIAVSRNSDYTITACTWLNKKWPHAVPEGKVLLRCLVGRTGDEAVVDQPDDEIFKIVLEDLKKLITISAEPEFYAVTRWKQSMPQYT
;
A
#
# COMPACT_ATOMS: atom_id res chain seq x y z
N LEU A 1 -2.33 1.93 22.34
CA LEU A 1 -2.53 2.23 20.90
C LEU A 1 -2.48 3.73 20.73
N VAL A 2 -1.93 4.21 19.61
CA VAL A 2 -1.90 5.62 19.24
C VAL A 2 -2.63 5.77 17.91
N GLY A 3 -3.54 6.74 17.82
CA GLY A 3 -4.23 7.09 16.57
C GLY A 3 -3.43 8.09 15.75
N ASN A 4 -3.56 8.01 14.42
CA ASN A 4 -2.95 8.98 13.52
C ASN A 4 -3.64 10.33 13.66
N GLU A 5 -2.85 11.39 13.53
CA GLU A 5 -3.39 12.75 13.43
C GLU A 5 -4.14 12.95 12.11
N LYS A 6 -5.08 13.90 12.11
CA LYS A 6 -5.77 14.34 10.90
C LYS A 6 -4.86 15.30 10.14
N GLY A 7 -4.71 15.07 8.84
CA GLY A 7 -3.93 15.94 7.98
C GLY A 7 -4.35 15.83 6.52
N LYS A 8 -3.99 16.82 5.72
CA LYS A 8 -4.33 16.86 4.30
C LYS A 8 -3.47 15.86 3.54
N SER A 9 -4.10 15.15 2.62
CA SER A 9 -3.42 14.26 1.69
C SER A 9 -3.56 14.80 0.28
N TYR A 10 -2.53 14.64 -0.54
CA TYR A 10 -2.50 15.17 -1.91
C TYR A 10 -2.16 14.05 -2.91
N ILE A 11 -2.52 14.30 -4.16
CA ILE A 11 -1.95 13.58 -5.30
C ILE A 11 -1.17 14.58 -6.14
N LEU A 12 0.07 14.25 -6.42
CA LEU A 12 0.89 14.95 -7.38
C LEU A 12 0.55 14.45 -8.78
N VAL A 13 0.11 15.37 -9.63
CA VAL A 13 -0.12 15.13 -11.05
C VAL A 13 0.74 16.13 -11.81
N LYS A 14 1.62 15.62 -12.68
CA LYS A 14 2.75 16.39 -13.24
C LYS A 14 3.54 17.02 -12.08
N ASP A 15 3.59 18.34 -12.01
CA ASP A 15 4.32 19.10 -10.98
C ASP A 15 3.38 19.84 -9.99
N THR A 16 2.08 19.53 -10.01
CA THR A 16 1.10 20.24 -9.16
C THR A 16 0.48 19.30 -8.12
N PRO A 17 0.63 19.59 -6.81
CA PRO A 17 -0.05 18.84 -5.77
C PRO A 17 -1.53 19.25 -5.68
N HIS A 18 -2.42 18.29 -5.89
CA HIS A 18 -3.87 18.48 -5.75
C HIS A 18 -4.37 17.83 -4.47
N ALA A 19 -5.10 18.59 -3.64
CA ALA A 19 -5.70 18.04 -2.44
C ALA A 19 -6.68 16.92 -2.79
N LEU A 20 -6.61 15.81 -2.05
CA LEU A 20 -7.54 14.70 -2.20
C LEU A 20 -8.96 15.17 -1.86
N PRO A 21 -9.94 14.98 -2.76
CA PRO A 21 -11.30 15.43 -2.53
C PRO A 21 -11.93 14.66 -1.35
N ASP A 22 -12.61 15.39 -0.48
CA ASP A 22 -13.33 14.81 0.66
C ASP A 22 -14.31 13.72 0.23
N GLY A 23 -14.32 12.62 0.96
CA GLY A 23 -15.21 11.49 0.66
C GLY A 23 -14.73 10.58 -0.48
N ALA A 24 -13.47 10.70 -0.92
CA ALA A 24 -12.83 9.62 -1.68
C ALA A 24 -12.61 8.40 -0.75
N VAL A 25 -13.26 7.28 -1.04
CA VAL A 25 -13.00 5.99 -0.38
C VAL A 25 -12.20 5.14 -1.37
N MET A 26 -10.92 4.90 -1.10
CA MET A 26 -10.01 4.20 -2.04
C MET A 26 -10.06 4.78 -3.47
N GLY A 27 -10.08 6.11 -3.58
CA GLY A 27 -10.17 6.82 -4.86
C GLY A 27 -11.56 6.93 -5.47
N ILE A 28 -12.59 6.26 -4.92
CA ILE A 28 -13.96 6.36 -5.44
C ILE A 28 -14.66 7.60 -4.84
N PRO A 29 -15.15 8.53 -5.67
CA PRO A 29 -15.83 9.72 -5.18
C PRO A 29 -17.21 9.37 -4.61
N THR A 30 -17.34 9.31 -3.28
CA THR A 30 -18.64 9.10 -2.61
C THR A 30 -19.42 10.40 -2.38
N LYS A 31 -18.75 11.56 -2.57
CA LYS A 31 -19.35 12.90 -2.54
C LYS A 31 -19.11 13.59 -3.88
N LEU A 32 -20.17 14.14 -4.45
CA LEU A 32 -20.13 14.82 -5.75
C LEU A 32 -19.54 16.23 -5.66
N SER A 33 -19.83 16.99 -4.60
CA SER A 33 -19.39 18.40 -4.52
C SER A 33 -17.87 18.58 -4.51
N PRO A 34 -17.06 17.85 -3.72
CA PRO A 34 -15.60 18.04 -3.71
C PRO A 34 -14.95 17.52 -5.00
N PHE A 35 -15.58 16.55 -5.65
CA PHE A 35 -15.13 15.99 -6.93
C PHE A 35 -15.35 16.97 -8.10
N ILE A 36 -16.41 17.78 -8.05
CA ILE A 36 -16.67 18.80 -9.07
C ILE A 36 -15.69 19.97 -8.94
N THR A 37 -15.32 20.36 -7.73
CA THR A 37 -14.47 21.54 -7.48
C THR A 37 -12.97 21.27 -7.58
N THR A 38 -12.53 20.01 -7.56
CA THR A 38 -11.09 19.69 -7.62
C THR A 38 -10.48 20.01 -8.99
N GLY A 39 -9.25 20.51 -8.99
CA GLY A 39 -8.42 20.70 -10.19
C GLY A 39 -7.78 19.42 -10.73
N LEU A 40 -8.00 18.28 -10.08
CA LEU A 40 -7.39 16.99 -10.42
C LEU A 40 -7.87 16.41 -11.77
N PHE A 41 -9.05 16.85 -12.24
CA PHE A 41 -9.69 16.33 -13.44
C PHE A 41 -10.21 17.46 -14.33
N SER A 42 -10.09 17.26 -15.63
CA SER A 42 -10.71 18.09 -16.66
C SER A 42 -12.24 18.07 -16.56
N PRO A 43 -12.95 19.08 -17.11
CA PRO A 43 -14.41 19.03 -17.20
C PRO A 43 -14.93 17.78 -17.91
N VAL A 44 -14.21 17.31 -18.93
CA VAL A 44 -14.54 16.10 -19.68
C VAL A 44 -14.37 14.85 -18.81
N GLY A 45 -13.27 14.74 -18.06
CA GLY A 45 -13.04 13.66 -17.10
C GLY A 45 -14.11 13.61 -16.01
N LYS A 46 -14.53 14.77 -15.50
CA LYS A 46 -15.62 14.86 -14.52
C LYS A 46 -16.96 14.36 -15.08
N LEU A 47 -17.32 14.80 -16.29
CA LEU A 47 -18.53 14.33 -16.98
C LEU A 47 -18.45 12.82 -17.26
N ARG A 48 -17.29 12.33 -17.68
CA ARG A 48 -17.05 10.91 -17.92
C ARG A 48 -17.19 10.08 -16.65
N ALA A 49 -16.70 10.57 -15.51
CA ALA A 49 -16.86 9.91 -14.22
C ALA A 49 -18.32 9.88 -13.76
N ALA A 50 -19.06 10.96 -13.98
CA ALA A 50 -20.49 11.03 -13.68
C ALA A 50 -21.33 10.05 -14.52
N ALA A 51 -20.83 9.57 -15.66
CA ALA A 51 -21.50 8.54 -16.45
C ALA A 51 -21.72 7.21 -15.69
N ASP A 52 -20.97 6.95 -14.59
CA ASP A 52 -21.17 5.76 -13.74
C ASP A 52 -22.62 5.57 -13.28
N PHE A 53 -23.39 6.65 -13.08
CA PHE A 53 -24.81 6.57 -12.72
C PHE A 53 -25.67 5.84 -13.76
N PHE A 54 -25.25 5.87 -15.03
CA PHE A 54 -26.00 5.35 -16.17
C PHE A 54 -25.39 4.08 -16.78
N ILE A 55 -24.12 3.79 -16.51
CA ILE A 55 -23.43 2.63 -17.09
C ILE A 55 -24.04 1.32 -16.56
N PRO A 56 -24.49 0.40 -17.43
CA PRO A 56 -25.06 -0.89 -17.02
C PRO A 56 -24.09 -1.71 -16.18
N LYS A 57 -24.62 -2.53 -15.26
CA LYS A 57 -23.81 -3.49 -14.50
C LYS A 57 -23.11 -4.47 -15.43
N THR A 58 -22.04 -5.09 -14.94
CA THR A 58 -21.34 -6.11 -15.71
C THR A 58 -22.17 -7.39 -15.80
N LYS A 59 -22.25 -7.99 -17.00
CA LYS A 59 -23.04 -9.22 -17.24
C LYS A 59 -22.34 -10.47 -16.69
N ASN A 60 -21.04 -10.62 -16.95
CA ASN A 60 -20.25 -11.75 -16.47
C ASN A 60 -19.49 -11.38 -15.20
N GLN A 61 -19.43 -12.32 -14.25
CA GLN A 61 -18.66 -12.17 -13.01
C GLN A 61 -17.23 -12.72 -13.12
N ASP A 62 -16.76 -12.93 -14.36
CA ASP A 62 -15.37 -13.30 -14.63
C ASP A 62 -14.43 -12.22 -14.09
N ASP A 63 -13.28 -12.69 -13.59
CA ASP A 63 -12.26 -11.82 -13.05
C ASP A 63 -11.71 -10.89 -14.13
N ARG A 64 -11.29 -9.71 -13.68
CA ARG A 64 -10.75 -8.67 -14.56
C ARG A 64 -9.80 -7.80 -13.76
N SER A 65 -8.93 -7.09 -14.46
CA SER A 65 -8.06 -6.14 -13.79
C SER A 65 -8.83 -4.95 -13.23
N LEU A 66 -8.29 -4.36 -12.16
CA LEU A 66 -8.79 -3.12 -11.56
C LEU A 66 -8.86 -2.00 -12.59
N GLY A 67 -7.81 -1.86 -13.40
CA GLY A 67 -7.70 -0.85 -14.46
C GLY A 67 -8.85 -0.96 -15.47
N VAL A 68 -9.12 -2.15 -16.00
CA VAL A 68 -10.24 -2.37 -16.94
C VAL A 68 -11.59 -2.06 -16.29
N PHE A 69 -11.79 -2.48 -15.04
CA PHE A 69 -13.02 -2.23 -14.31
C PHE A 69 -13.25 -0.72 -14.09
N PHE A 70 -12.25 -0.01 -13.57
CA PHE A 70 -12.38 1.40 -13.23
C PHE A 70 -12.40 2.30 -14.45
N ARG A 71 -11.64 2.03 -15.52
CA ARG A 71 -11.72 2.81 -16.76
C ARG A 71 -13.09 2.74 -17.40
N ARG A 72 -13.71 1.55 -17.39
CA ARG A 72 -15.10 1.41 -17.84
C ARG A 72 -16.05 2.27 -17.02
N ARG A 73 -15.84 2.39 -15.71
CA ARG A 73 -16.72 3.14 -14.80
C ARG A 73 -16.46 4.65 -14.87
N PHE A 74 -15.22 5.07 -14.65
CA PHE A 74 -14.84 6.45 -14.40
C PHE A 74 -14.04 7.13 -15.53
N GLY A 75 -13.54 6.35 -16.50
CA GLY A 75 -12.65 6.85 -17.55
C GLY A 75 -11.18 6.86 -17.15
N ASP A 76 -10.31 7.07 -18.13
CA ASP A 76 -8.85 6.98 -17.98
C ASP A 76 -8.30 8.03 -17.03
N GLU A 77 -8.75 9.28 -17.15
CA GLU A 77 -8.24 10.40 -16.35
C GLU A 77 -8.43 10.19 -14.84
N VAL A 78 -9.56 9.62 -14.41
CA VAL A 78 -9.78 9.28 -12.98
C VAL A 78 -8.92 8.11 -12.54
N VAL A 79 -8.69 7.15 -13.43
CA VAL A 79 -7.84 6.01 -13.12
C VAL A 79 -6.40 6.48 -12.95
N GLU A 80 -5.86 7.23 -13.90
CA GLU A 80 -4.47 7.68 -13.92
C GLU A 80 -4.16 8.71 -12.82
N ASN A 81 -5.05 9.66 -12.57
CA ASN A 81 -4.78 10.76 -11.64
C ASN A 81 -5.22 10.48 -10.20
N LEU A 82 -6.01 9.43 -9.93
CA LEU A 82 -6.55 9.18 -8.58
C LEU A 82 -6.50 7.73 -8.14
N ILE A 83 -7.03 6.81 -8.95
CA ILE A 83 -7.16 5.41 -8.51
C ILE A 83 -5.80 4.70 -8.55
N GLU A 84 -5.09 4.78 -9.66
CA GLU A 84 -3.78 4.17 -9.85
C GLU A 84 -2.75 4.62 -8.79
N PRO A 85 -2.58 5.92 -8.49
CA PRO A 85 -1.59 6.36 -7.50
C PRO A 85 -1.91 5.83 -6.09
N LEU A 86 -3.20 5.76 -5.74
CA LEU A 86 -3.62 5.23 -4.44
C LEU A 86 -3.45 3.71 -4.33
N LEU A 87 -3.79 2.97 -5.39
CA LEU A 87 -3.73 1.51 -5.39
C LEU A 87 -2.29 1.00 -5.55
N SER A 88 -1.50 1.65 -6.40
CA SER A 88 -0.05 1.40 -6.50
C SER A 88 0.63 1.68 -5.15
N GLY A 89 0.17 2.67 -4.38
CA GLY A 89 0.68 2.92 -3.03
C GLY A 89 0.43 1.78 -2.01
N ILE A 90 -0.55 0.89 -2.28
CA ILE A 90 -0.89 -0.24 -1.39
C ILE A 90 -0.22 -1.53 -1.87
N TYR A 91 -0.30 -1.82 -3.18
CA TYR A 91 0.16 -3.10 -3.75
C TYR A 91 1.52 -3.01 -4.47
N ALA A 92 2.06 -1.80 -4.69
CA ALA A 92 3.21 -1.56 -5.57
C ALA A 92 3.03 -2.19 -6.98
N GLY A 93 1.76 -2.33 -7.39
CA GLY A 93 1.31 -3.13 -8.53
C GLY A 93 0.86 -2.30 -9.72
N ASP A 94 0.72 -2.96 -10.86
CA ASP A 94 0.05 -2.43 -12.04
C ASP A 94 -1.47 -2.69 -11.94
N VAL A 95 -2.27 -1.63 -11.92
CA VAL A 95 -3.73 -1.73 -11.87
C VAL A 95 -4.31 -2.49 -13.07
N ASP A 96 -3.62 -2.52 -14.21
CA ASP A 96 -4.05 -3.27 -15.39
C ASP A 96 -3.80 -4.78 -15.31
N ARG A 97 -3.07 -5.22 -14.27
CA ARG A 97 -2.82 -6.63 -14.00
C ARG A 97 -3.50 -7.12 -12.73
N LEU A 98 -3.59 -6.29 -11.70
CA LEU A 98 -4.20 -6.67 -10.42
C LEU A 98 -5.67 -7.07 -10.58
N SER A 99 -6.02 -8.29 -10.17
CA SER A 99 -7.37 -8.83 -10.24
C SER A 99 -8.31 -8.12 -9.25
N LEU A 100 -9.47 -7.72 -9.76
CA LEU A 100 -10.51 -7.04 -8.99
C LEU A 100 -11.05 -7.94 -7.88
N ARG A 101 -11.23 -9.24 -8.18
CA ARG A 101 -11.86 -10.17 -7.24
C ARG A 101 -10.97 -10.50 -6.04
N SER A 102 -9.65 -10.56 -6.23
CA SER A 102 -8.71 -10.90 -5.16
C SER A 102 -8.33 -9.69 -4.30
N THR A 103 -8.44 -8.48 -4.84
CA THR A 103 -8.01 -7.24 -4.15
C THR A 103 -9.19 -6.46 -3.56
N PHE A 104 -10.23 -6.19 -4.37
CA PHE A 104 -11.36 -5.36 -3.98
C PHE A 104 -12.73 -5.97 -4.38
N PRO A 105 -13.06 -7.18 -3.89
CA PRO A 105 -14.31 -7.87 -4.23
C PRO A 105 -15.57 -7.05 -3.86
N GLN A 106 -15.46 -6.15 -2.89
CA GLN A 106 -16.54 -5.25 -2.48
C GLN A 106 -17.01 -4.32 -3.61
N PHE A 107 -16.13 -3.91 -4.54
CA PHE A 107 -16.54 -3.06 -5.65
C PHE A 107 -17.34 -3.83 -6.69
N LEU A 108 -16.98 -5.09 -6.93
CA LEU A 108 -17.77 -6.00 -7.78
C LEU A 108 -19.15 -6.22 -7.16
N HIS A 109 -19.22 -6.47 -5.85
CA HIS A 109 -20.49 -6.63 -5.14
C HIS A 109 -21.35 -5.35 -5.21
N ALA A 110 -20.74 -4.19 -4.99
CA ALA A 110 -21.43 -2.89 -5.05
C ALA A 110 -21.98 -2.60 -6.45
N GLU A 111 -21.18 -2.79 -7.49
CA GLU A 111 -21.60 -2.63 -8.90
C GLU A 111 -22.75 -3.59 -9.25
N HIS A 112 -22.64 -4.86 -8.84
CA HIS A 112 -23.66 -5.85 -9.17
C HIS A 112 -25.00 -5.56 -8.50
N LYS A 113 -24.97 -5.11 -7.23
CA LYS A 113 -26.16 -4.80 -6.43
C LYS A 113 -26.81 -3.47 -6.81
N TYR A 114 -26.02 -2.42 -7.04
CA TYR A 114 -26.51 -1.05 -7.21
C TYR A 114 -26.35 -0.49 -8.61
N ARG A 115 -25.78 -1.26 -9.55
CA ARG A 115 -25.42 -0.86 -10.93
C ARG A 115 -24.32 0.20 -11.01
N SER A 116 -24.51 1.33 -10.33
CA SER A 116 -23.52 2.40 -10.18
C SER A 116 -22.62 2.11 -9.00
N LEU A 117 -21.32 2.23 -9.22
CA LEU A 117 -20.33 2.06 -8.17
C LEU A 117 -20.37 3.22 -7.17
N ILE A 118 -20.61 4.46 -7.63
CA ILE A 118 -20.76 5.64 -6.76
C ILE A 118 -21.94 5.42 -5.78
N VAL A 119 -23.10 5.00 -6.31
CA VAL A 119 -24.28 4.73 -5.48
C VAL A 119 -24.01 3.58 -4.51
N GLY A 120 -23.40 2.50 -5.00
CA GLY A 120 -23.10 1.34 -4.18
C GLY A 120 -22.16 1.66 -3.03
N MET A 121 -21.09 2.42 -3.29
CA MET A 121 -20.15 2.84 -2.25
C MET A 121 -20.78 3.81 -1.25
N LYS A 122 -21.64 4.72 -1.70
CA LYS A 122 -22.41 5.60 -0.80
C LYS A 122 -23.31 4.78 0.12
N LYS A 123 -24.04 3.79 -0.41
CA LYS A 123 -24.92 2.91 0.38
C LYS A 123 -24.14 2.02 1.34
N LEU A 124 -23.00 1.47 0.94
CA LEU A 124 -22.15 0.68 1.84
C LEU A 124 -21.65 1.50 3.02
N LYS A 125 -21.29 2.77 2.79
CA LYS A 125 -20.91 3.72 3.84
C LYS A 125 -22.06 4.08 4.78
N GLU A 126 -23.29 4.14 4.28
CA GLU A 126 -24.50 4.38 5.08
C GLU A 126 -24.89 3.15 5.93
N ILE A 127 -24.64 1.92 5.44
CA ILE A 127 -24.98 0.65 6.11
C ILE A 127 -23.93 0.27 7.15
N HIS A 128 -22.65 0.53 6.85
CA HIS A 128 -21.55 0.43 7.80
C HIS A 128 -21.05 1.85 8.09
N PRO A 129 -21.84 2.69 8.78
CA PRO A 129 -21.23 3.84 9.44
C PRO A 129 -20.17 3.22 10.35
N GLN A 130 -18.89 3.59 10.19
CA GLN A 130 -17.81 2.98 10.96
C GLN A 130 -18.29 2.81 12.40
N HIS A 131 -18.46 1.55 12.83
CA HIS A 131 -19.10 1.26 14.09
C HIS A 131 -18.32 2.00 15.17
N GLY A 132 -18.94 3.07 15.66
CA GLY A 132 -18.50 3.84 16.81
C GLY A 132 -18.65 2.96 18.03
N ASP A 133 -17.67 2.09 18.22
CA ASP A 133 -17.29 1.62 19.54
C ASP A 133 -16.94 2.88 20.35
N ASP A 134 -17.71 3.13 21.42
CA ASP A 134 -17.83 4.42 22.12
C ASP A 134 -16.55 4.91 22.84
N SER A 135 -15.42 4.23 22.62
CA SER A 135 -14.11 4.74 23.00
C SER A 135 -13.80 6.03 22.23
N GLU A 136 -13.61 7.15 22.93
CA GLU A 136 -13.15 8.43 22.36
C GLU A 136 -11.91 8.26 21.45
N PHE A 137 -11.09 7.25 21.73
CA PHE A 137 -9.88 6.91 20.98
C PHE A 137 -10.10 6.50 19.51
N LYS A 138 -11.22 5.85 19.16
CA LYS A 138 -11.50 5.40 17.78
C LYS A 138 -12.30 6.42 16.95
N LYS A 139 -12.96 7.39 17.59
CA LYS A 139 -13.85 8.35 16.88
C LYS A 139 -13.10 9.28 15.91
N ASN A 140 -11.77 9.40 16.00
CA ASN A 140 -11.00 10.42 15.27
C ASN A 140 -9.87 9.95 14.37
N SER A 141 -9.57 8.64 14.31
CA SER A 141 -8.40 8.13 13.58
C SER A 141 -8.72 6.85 12.79
N VAL A 142 -8.33 6.83 11.51
CA VAL A 142 -8.56 5.70 10.59
C VAL A 142 -7.44 4.66 10.69
N PHE A 143 -6.26 5.04 11.19
CA PHE A 143 -5.11 4.17 11.36
C PHE A 143 -4.59 4.18 12.78
N LEU A 144 -4.24 3.01 13.31
CA LEU A 144 -3.66 2.86 14.64
C LEU A 144 -2.23 2.33 14.54
N THR A 145 -1.39 2.73 15.50
CA THR A 145 -0.06 2.17 15.72
C THR A 145 0.17 1.90 17.22
N LEU A 146 1.32 1.32 17.55
CA LEU A 146 1.79 1.15 18.93
C LEU A 146 2.80 2.25 19.27
N LYS A 147 2.76 2.71 20.53
CA LYS A 147 3.62 3.81 21.02
C LYS A 147 5.12 3.49 20.86
N GLU A 148 5.48 2.21 20.94
CA GLU A 148 6.84 1.70 20.82
C GLU A 148 7.15 1.17 19.41
N GLY A 149 6.29 1.48 18.42
CA GLY A 149 6.38 0.96 17.05
C GLY A 149 5.73 -0.41 16.88
N LEU A 150 5.43 -0.79 15.63
CA LEU A 150 4.75 -2.06 15.33
C LEU A 150 5.59 -3.30 15.67
N GLN A 151 6.91 -3.15 15.80
CA GLN A 151 7.80 -4.23 16.22
C GLN A 151 7.48 -4.73 17.63
N SER A 152 6.99 -3.86 18.54
CA SER A 152 6.63 -4.28 19.90
C SER A 152 5.46 -5.26 19.94
N LEU A 153 4.63 -5.32 18.89
CA LEU A 153 3.64 -6.39 18.72
C LEU A 153 4.33 -7.74 18.53
N VAL A 154 5.31 -7.80 17.63
CA VAL A 154 6.06 -9.02 17.32
C VAL A 154 6.88 -9.46 18.53
N ASP A 155 7.58 -8.52 19.17
CA ASP A 155 8.34 -8.78 20.39
C ASP A 155 7.43 -9.26 21.53
N GLY A 156 6.23 -8.70 21.64
CA GLY A 156 5.23 -9.10 22.62
C GLY A 156 4.72 -10.53 22.38
N VAL A 157 4.46 -10.90 21.12
CA VAL A 157 4.10 -12.27 20.75
C VAL A 157 5.23 -13.25 21.05
N GLU A 158 6.47 -12.90 20.68
CA GLU A 158 7.64 -13.73 20.96
C GLU A 158 7.82 -13.96 22.47
N LYS A 159 7.69 -12.91 23.29
CA LYS A 159 7.78 -13.02 24.76
C LYS A 159 6.65 -13.85 25.40
N ALA A 160 5.49 -13.93 24.75
CA ALA A 160 4.34 -14.67 25.25
C ALA A 160 4.41 -16.18 24.90
N ILE A 161 5.37 -16.58 24.08
CA ILE A 161 5.58 -17.94 23.62
C ILE A 161 6.81 -18.51 24.32
N ASP A 162 6.82 -19.82 24.58
CA ASP A 162 7.98 -20.51 25.12
C ASP A 162 9.19 -20.33 24.18
N PRO A 163 10.34 -19.78 24.64
CA PRO A 163 11.50 -19.60 23.78
C PRO A 163 12.02 -20.91 23.18
N ASP A 164 11.82 -22.06 23.85
CA ASP A 164 12.30 -23.36 23.37
C ASP A 164 11.54 -23.87 22.13
N ILE A 165 10.35 -23.32 21.84
CA ILE A 165 9.61 -23.67 20.62
C ILE A 165 9.97 -22.78 19.42
N ILE A 166 10.68 -21.67 19.64
CA ILE A 166 11.05 -20.71 18.59
C ILE A 166 12.48 -20.99 18.12
N THR A 167 12.60 -21.53 16.91
CA THR A 167 13.91 -21.72 16.27
C THR A 167 14.17 -20.62 15.23
N LYS A 168 15.18 -19.78 15.49
CA LYS A 168 15.64 -18.72 14.56
C LYS A 168 16.89 -19.15 13.80
N GLY A 169 17.15 -18.52 12.65
CA GLY A 169 18.33 -18.81 11.81
C GLY A 169 18.29 -20.17 11.10
N ILE A 170 17.19 -20.92 11.25
CA ILE A 170 16.96 -22.21 10.60
C ILE A 170 15.83 -22.05 9.61
N LYS A 171 16.08 -22.41 8.35
CA LYS A 171 15.06 -22.47 7.30
C LYS A 171 14.68 -23.92 7.02
N VAL A 172 13.41 -24.15 6.75
CA VAL A 172 12.92 -25.39 6.18
C VAL A 172 13.24 -25.36 4.68
N GLU A 173 13.89 -26.40 4.18
CA GLU A 173 14.29 -26.54 2.77
C GLU A 173 13.33 -27.43 1.99
N LYS A 174 12.77 -28.44 2.64
CA LYS A 174 11.84 -29.39 2.02
C LYS A 174 10.84 -29.90 3.04
N ILE A 175 9.58 -30.05 2.60
CA ILE A 175 8.51 -30.69 3.36
C ILE A 175 8.03 -31.88 2.55
N TYR A 176 8.07 -33.07 3.14
CA TYR A 176 7.62 -34.31 2.50
C TYR A 176 6.67 -35.07 3.43
N LYS A 177 5.64 -35.70 2.87
CA LYS A 177 4.68 -36.51 3.63
C LYS A 177 5.15 -37.96 3.62
N GLU A 178 5.45 -38.47 4.80
CA GLU A 178 5.80 -39.87 5.05
C GLU A 178 4.64 -40.54 5.82
N ASP A 179 3.90 -41.40 5.13
CA ASP A 179 2.67 -42.06 5.61
C ASP A 179 1.64 -41.09 6.21
N THR A 180 1.55 -41.02 7.54
CA THR A 180 0.63 -40.16 8.29
C THR A 180 1.29 -38.91 8.86
N THR A 181 2.60 -38.76 8.68
CA THR A 181 3.42 -37.67 9.24
C THR A 181 4.10 -36.84 8.16
N TYR A 182 4.62 -35.69 8.53
CA TYR A 182 5.46 -34.84 7.69
C TYR A 182 6.89 -34.84 8.21
N GLU A 183 7.84 -34.92 7.28
CA GLU A 183 9.26 -34.66 7.52
C GLU A 183 9.65 -33.30 6.95
N LEU A 184 10.34 -32.50 7.75
CA LEU A 184 10.85 -31.18 7.39
C LEU A 184 12.38 -31.24 7.39
N SER A 185 12.98 -31.17 6.21
CA SER A 185 14.44 -31.05 6.07
C SER A 185 14.85 -29.60 6.30
N LEU A 186 15.85 -29.38 7.15
CA LEU A 186 16.33 -28.05 7.52
C LEU A 186 17.70 -27.77 6.90
N ASN A 187 18.06 -26.49 6.75
CA ASN A 187 19.39 -26.08 6.28
C ASN A 187 20.55 -26.46 7.21
N SER A 188 20.25 -26.90 8.44
CA SER A 188 21.24 -27.46 9.36
C SER A 188 21.57 -28.94 9.08
N GLY A 189 20.88 -29.58 8.13
CA GLY A 189 20.94 -31.01 7.88
C GLY A 189 20.08 -31.85 8.83
N LYS A 190 19.43 -31.24 9.83
CA LYS A 190 18.47 -31.91 10.72
C LYS A 190 17.13 -32.13 10.03
N VAL A 191 16.38 -33.11 10.52
CA VAL A 191 15.00 -33.40 10.12
C VAL A 191 14.09 -33.27 11.33
N ILE A 192 12.94 -32.60 11.16
CA ILE A 192 11.86 -32.54 12.16
C ILE A 192 10.68 -33.35 11.63
N LYS A 193 10.06 -34.16 12.49
CA LYS A 193 8.80 -34.83 12.20
C LYS A 193 7.63 -34.09 12.85
N ALA A 194 6.50 -33.99 12.15
CA ALA A 194 5.28 -33.36 12.66
C ALA A 194 4.02 -34.03 12.09
N ASP A 195 2.94 -34.09 12.87
CA ASP A 195 1.65 -34.58 12.40
C ASP A 195 0.94 -33.59 11.45
N SER A 196 1.25 -32.30 11.60
CA SER A 196 0.70 -31.21 10.80
C SER A 196 1.72 -30.09 10.62
N VAL A 197 1.62 -29.38 9.50
CA VAL A 197 2.52 -28.28 9.14
C VAL A 197 1.70 -27.09 8.67
N ILE A 198 1.92 -25.92 9.28
CA ILE A 198 1.36 -24.65 8.85
C ILE A 198 2.49 -23.84 8.20
N VAL A 199 2.34 -23.54 6.90
CA VAL A 199 3.33 -22.75 6.15
C VAL A 199 2.83 -21.31 6.03
N THR A 200 3.59 -20.38 6.62
CA THR A 200 3.31 -18.93 6.60
C THR A 200 4.38 -18.12 5.88
N SER A 201 5.34 -18.79 5.23
CA SER A 201 6.40 -18.15 4.46
C SER A 201 5.87 -17.51 3.17
N PRO A 202 6.60 -16.54 2.58
CA PRO A 202 6.28 -16.02 1.24
C PRO A 202 6.14 -17.11 0.18
N HIS A 203 5.35 -16.83 -0.87
CA HIS A 203 4.97 -17.83 -1.89
C HIS A 203 6.17 -18.53 -2.54
N ALA A 204 7.27 -17.82 -2.81
CA ALA A 204 8.48 -18.40 -3.40
C ALA A 204 9.15 -19.43 -2.47
N ALA A 205 9.24 -19.12 -1.17
CA ALA A 205 9.77 -20.05 -0.18
C ALA A 205 8.84 -21.26 0.01
N ALA A 206 7.52 -21.01 0.09
CA ALA A 206 6.53 -22.08 0.18
C ALA A 206 6.60 -23.03 -1.02
N GLN A 207 6.70 -22.49 -2.23
CA GLN A 207 6.85 -23.26 -3.45
C GLN A 207 8.14 -24.08 -3.47
N SER A 208 9.26 -23.51 -3.02
CA SER A 208 10.53 -24.23 -2.91
C SER A 208 10.42 -25.43 -1.96
N MET A 209 9.86 -25.21 -0.77
CA MET A 209 9.69 -26.25 0.26
C MET A 209 8.76 -27.38 -0.18
N LEU A 210 7.76 -27.08 -1.01
CA LEU A 210 6.69 -28.00 -1.42
C LEU A 210 6.73 -28.31 -2.93
N SER A 211 7.91 -28.21 -3.54
CA SER A 211 8.09 -28.30 -5.00
C SER A 211 7.65 -29.63 -5.61
N ASP A 212 7.60 -30.71 -4.83
CA ASP A 212 7.15 -32.03 -5.28
C ASP A 212 5.61 -32.13 -5.42
N TYR A 213 4.85 -31.21 -4.82
CA TYR A 213 3.39 -31.22 -4.87
C TYR A 213 2.87 -30.27 -5.94
N LYS A 214 2.28 -30.84 -7.00
CA LYS A 214 1.75 -30.10 -8.15
C LYS A 214 0.73 -29.00 -7.80
N ILE A 215 0.03 -29.12 -6.66
CA ILE A 215 -0.94 -28.12 -6.22
C ILE A 215 -0.30 -26.75 -5.91
N PHE A 216 0.99 -26.71 -5.58
CA PHE A 216 1.73 -25.47 -5.32
C PHE A 216 2.50 -24.95 -6.53
N GLU A 217 2.39 -25.61 -7.69
CA GLU A 217 3.02 -25.17 -8.94
C GLU A 217 2.65 -23.70 -9.29
N PRO A 218 1.39 -23.24 -9.15
CA PRO A 218 1.03 -21.86 -9.46
C PRO A 218 1.81 -20.81 -8.64
N LEU A 219 2.26 -21.14 -7.43
CA LEU A 219 3.04 -20.22 -6.59
C LEU A 219 4.42 -19.88 -7.18
N LYS A 220 4.93 -20.71 -8.08
CA LYS A 220 6.19 -20.50 -8.79
C LYS A 220 6.10 -19.31 -9.76
N HIS A 221 4.91 -19.12 -10.32
CA HIS A 221 4.63 -18.11 -11.33
C HIS A 221 3.97 -16.86 -10.74
N MET A 222 3.66 -16.87 -9.45
CA MET A 222 3.15 -15.71 -8.75
C MET A 222 4.22 -14.60 -8.72
N PRO A 223 3.95 -13.41 -9.28
CA PRO A 223 4.91 -12.32 -9.26
C PRO A 223 4.96 -11.67 -7.88
N SER A 224 6.13 -11.13 -7.53
CA SER A 224 6.28 -10.17 -6.44
C SER A 224 7.01 -8.93 -6.95
N THR A 225 6.65 -7.77 -6.44
CA THR A 225 7.37 -6.53 -6.75
C THR A 225 8.33 -6.16 -5.64
N SER A 226 9.33 -5.37 -6.02
CA SER A 226 10.37 -4.87 -5.17
C SER A 226 10.13 -3.39 -4.90
N VAL A 227 10.25 -3.00 -3.63
CA VAL A 227 10.12 -1.60 -3.21
C VAL A 227 11.25 -1.24 -2.25
N ALA A 228 11.54 0.04 -2.12
CA ALA A 228 12.37 0.57 -1.05
C ALA A 228 11.61 1.66 -0.29
N THR A 229 11.84 1.70 1.02
CA THR A 229 11.45 2.82 1.87
C THR A 229 12.70 3.62 2.17
N VAL A 230 12.65 4.93 1.95
CA VAL A 230 13.70 5.87 2.31
C VAL A 230 13.14 6.81 3.37
N VAL A 231 13.75 6.85 4.54
CA VAL A 231 13.43 7.85 5.55
C VAL A 231 14.52 8.90 5.57
N ILE A 232 14.15 10.18 5.63
CA ILE A 232 15.08 11.31 5.66
C ILE A 232 14.63 12.28 6.74
N ALA A 233 15.54 12.62 7.64
CA ALA A 233 15.30 13.52 8.76
C ALA A 233 15.94 14.89 8.54
N PHE A 234 15.20 15.93 8.91
CA PHE A 234 15.64 17.32 8.86
C PHE A 234 15.32 18.01 10.19
N ALA A 235 16.07 19.08 10.51
CA ALA A 235 15.59 20.09 11.43
C ALA A 235 14.29 20.71 10.87
N GLN A 236 13.33 21.05 11.74
CA GLN A 236 12.04 21.58 11.30
C GLN A 236 12.19 22.90 10.51
N GLU A 237 13.18 23.72 10.85
CA GLU A 237 13.47 25.01 10.22
C GLU A 237 14.11 24.86 8.83
N ALA A 238 14.63 23.67 8.50
CA ALA A 238 15.22 23.36 7.20
C ALA A 238 14.17 23.22 6.09
N LEU A 239 12.90 23.11 6.44
CA LEU A 239 11.77 22.93 5.52
C LEU A 239 10.96 24.22 5.49
N GLN A 240 11.12 25.00 4.43
CA GLN A 240 10.49 26.32 4.25
C GLN A 240 9.31 26.25 3.27
N ASP A 241 8.34 27.17 3.40
CA ASP A 241 7.14 27.25 2.52
C ASP A 241 6.45 25.90 2.28
N ASN A 242 6.32 25.11 3.35
CA ASN A 242 5.89 23.74 3.24
C ASN A 242 4.45 23.65 2.76
N LEU A 243 4.24 22.84 1.73
CA LEU A 243 2.92 22.27 1.45
C LEU A 243 2.40 21.66 2.75
N ASP A 244 1.24 22.13 3.21
CA ASP A 244 0.58 21.56 4.38
C ASP A 244 0.00 20.18 4.04
N ALA A 245 0.89 19.21 3.81
CA ALA A 245 0.62 17.82 3.51
C ALA A 245 1.07 16.96 4.68
N MET A 246 0.26 15.95 4.97
CA MET A 246 0.62 14.79 5.78
C MET A 246 1.08 13.64 4.89
N ASN A 247 0.51 13.53 3.68
CA ASN A 247 0.85 12.51 2.71
C ASN A 247 0.68 13.02 1.28
N ILE A 248 1.54 12.58 0.37
CA ILE A 248 1.43 12.79 -1.07
C ILE A 248 1.59 11.43 -1.74
N ALA A 249 0.68 11.08 -2.64
CA ALA A 249 0.88 10.01 -3.62
C ALA A 249 1.25 10.62 -4.97
N VAL A 250 2.08 9.96 -5.74
CA VAL A 250 2.59 10.48 -7.01
C VAL A 250 2.00 9.68 -8.17
N SER A 251 1.38 10.37 -9.12
CA SER A 251 0.83 9.72 -10.31
C SER A 251 1.93 9.25 -11.26
N ARG A 252 1.65 8.18 -12.02
CA ARG A 252 2.55 7.71 -13.09
C ARG A 252 2.84 8.74 -14.17
N ASN A 253 1.97 9.74 -14.35
CA ASN A 253 2.18 10.80 -15.33
C ASN A 253 3.06 11.97 -14.82
N SER A 254 3.66 11.83 -13.64
CA SER A 254 4.64 12.75 -13.06
C SER A 254 6.06 12.21 -13.24
N ASP A 255 7.02 13.10 -13.53
CA ASP A 255 8.44 12.75 -13.71
C ASP A 255 9.19 12.66 -12.36
N TYR A 256 8.79 11.65 -11.58
CA TYR A 256 9.24 11.38 -10.23
C TYR A 256 9.47 9.88 -10.04
N THR A 257 10.54 9.56 -9.34
CA THR A 257 10.89 8.20 -8.90
C THR A 257 10.17 7.83 -7.61
N ILE A 258 9.95 8.79 -6.70
CA ILE A 258 9.14 8.54 -5.51
C ILE A 258 7.68 8.28 -5.91
N THR A 259 7.08 7.26 -5.31
CA THR A 259 5.67 6.90 -5.52
C THR A 259 4.76 7.51 -4.45
N ALA A 260 5.32 7.80 -3.27
CA ALA A 260 4.64 8.50 -2.20
C ALA A 260 5.65 9.14 -1.22
N CYS A 261 5.22 10.18 -0.51
CA CYS A 261 5.93 10.77 0.62
C CYS A 261 4.96 11.04 1.79
N THR A 262 5.36 10.66 3.00
CA THR A 262 4.60 10.90 4.25
C THR A 262 5.42 11.72 5.24
N TRP A 263 4.83 12.76 5.82
CA TRP A 263 5.38 13.52 6.95
C TRP A 263 5.05 12.80 8.25
N LEU A 264 5.99 12.01 8.77
CA LEU A 264 5.76 11.17 9.95
C LEU A 264 5.59 12.01 11.22
N ASN A 265 6.27 13.15 11.33
CA ASN A 265 6.10 14.08 12.46
C ASN A 265 4.67 14.66 12.52
N LYS A 266 4.00 14.81 11.38
CA LYS A 266 2.59 15.22 11.33
C LYS A 266 1.65 14.05 11.62
N LYS A 267 1.88 12.89 11.00
CA LYS A 267 0.98 11.72 11.11
C LYS A 267 1.06 11.03 12.48
N TRP A 268 2.27 10.93 13.01
CA TRP A 268 2.62 10.21 14.23
C TRP A 268 3.64 11.02 15.05
N PRO A 269 3.22 12.13 15.70
CA PRO A 269 4.16 13.03 16.37
C PRO A 269 5.06 12.33 17.41
N HIS A 270 4.52 11.34 18.12
CA HIS A 270 5.27 10.54 19.10
C HIS A 270 6.46 9.75 18.53
N ALA A 271 6.51 9.53 17.22
CA ALA A 271 7.56 8.76 16.55
C ALA A 271 8.74 9.65 16.10
N VAL A 272 8.66 10.97 16.28
CA VAL A 272 9.68 11.92 15.82
C VAL A 272 10.04 12.86 16.98
N PRO A 273 11.33 13.10 17.26
CA PRO A 273 11.74 14.08 18.26
C PRO A 273 11.20 15.48 17.97
N GLU A 274 10.96 16.26 19.03
CA GLU A 274 10.55 17.66 18.90
C GLU A 274 11.57 18.49 18.09
N GLY A 275 11.08 19.42 17.27
CA GLY A 275 11.93 20.24 16.39
C GLY A 275 12.49 19.48 15.18
N LYS A 276 12.08 18.22 14.94
CA LYS A 276 12.50 17.42 13.78
C LYS A 276 11.34 17.09 12.85
N VAL A 277 11.68 16.92 11.58
CA VAL A 277 10.78 16.38 10.55
C VAL A 277 11.38 15.09 10.02
N LEU A 278 10.54 14.06 9.89
CA LEU A 278 10.92 12.79 9.29
C LEU A 278 10.02 12.52 8.08
N LEU A 279 10.60 12.56 6.89
CA LEU A 279 9.95 12.26 5.63
C LEU A 279 10.16 10.78 5.31
N ARG A 280 9.07 10.06 5.02
CA ARG A 280 9.14 8.68 4.54
C ARG A 280 8.72 8.66 3.08
N CYS A 281 9.67 8.34 2.19
CA CYS A 281 9.44 8.17 0.77
C CYS A 281 9.39 6.68 0.41
N LEU A 282 8.53 6.34 -0.55
CA LEU A 282 8.48 5.03 -1.17
C LEU A 282 9.02 5.12 -2.60
N VAL A 283 9.89 4.20 -2.98
CA VAL A 283 10.42 4.05 -4.34
C VAL A 283 10.25 2.61 -4.79
N GLY A 284 10.22 2.39 -6.11
CA GLY A 284 9.96 1.08 -6.69
C GLY A 284 8.46 0.80 -6.84
N ARG A 285 8.08 0.36 -8.03
CA ARG A 285 6.74 -0.12 -8.39
C ARG A 285 6.85 -1.03 -9.61
N THR A 286 5.80 -1.78 -9.93
CA THR A 286 5.76 -2.56 -11.18
C THR A 286 6.14 -1.69 -12.39
N GLY A 287 7.17 -2.13 -13.12
CA GLY A 287 7.73 -1.45 -14.29
C GLY A 287 8.88 -0.48 -13.99
N ASP A 288 9.17 -0.21 -12.72
CA ASP A 288 10.20 0.74 -12.28
C ASP A 288 10.87 0.24 -10.98
N GLU A 289 11.30 -1.02 -10.98
CA GLU A 289 11.89 -1.69 -9.81
C GLU A 289 13.42 -1.54 -9.77
N ALA A 290 14.04 -1.15 -10.89
CA ALA A 290 15.49 -1.07 -11.04
C ALA A 290 16.14 -0.10 -10.03
N VAL A 291 15.42 0.93 -9.59
CA VAL A 291 15.87 1.84 -8.53
C VAL A 291 16.16 1.11 -7.21
N VAL A 292 15.44 0.02 -6.90
CA VAL A 292 15.58 -0.71 -5.64
C VAL A 292 16.94 -1.44 -5.55
N ASP A 293 17.56 -1.74 -6.69
CA ASP A 293 18.86 -2.40 -6.76
C ASP A 293 20.06 -1.43 -6.70
N GLN A 294 19.81 -0.11 -6.76
CA GLN A 294 20.86 0.90 -6.67
C GLN A 294 21.47 0.96 -5.25
N PRO A 295 22.72 1.43 -5.09
CA PRO A 295 23.33 1.70 -3.78
C PRO A 295 22.51 2.71 -2.96
N ASP A 296 22.62 2.64 -1.61
CA ASP A 296 21.85 3.49 -0.70
C ASP A 296 22.00 4.98 -1.01
N ASP A 297 23.22 5.42 -1.29
CA ASP A 297 23.53 6.83 -1.59
C ASP A 297 22.90 7.30 -2.89
N GLU A 298 22.81 6.43 -3.90
CA GLU A 298 22.16 6.75 -5.17
C GLU A 298 20.63 6.80 -5.01
N ILE A 299 20.05 5.86 -4.28
CA ILE A 299 18.62 5.91 -3.93
C ILE A 299 18.31 7.18 -3.15
N PHE A 300 19.14 7.52 -2.16
CA PHE A 300 18.98 8.72 -1.35
C PHE A 300 19.05 10.00 -2.20
N LYS A 301 20.04 10.13 -3.09
CA LYS A 301 20.16 11.28 -4.00
C LYS A 301 18.92 11.44 -4.87
N ILE A 302 18.45 10.37 -5.50
CA ILE A 302 17.25 10.38 -6.35
C ILE A 302 16.02 10.85 -5.55
N VAL A 303 15.82 10.30 -4.35
CA VAL A 303 14.71 10.70 -3.49
C VAL A 303 14.84 12.16 -3.04
N LEU A 304 16.04 12.62 -2.71
CA LEU A 304 16.28 13.99 -2.30
C LEU A 304 16.02 14.97 -3.44
N GLU A 305 16.42 14.64 -4.68
CA GLU A 305 16.14 15.43 -5.87
C GLU A 305 14.63 15.56 -6.11
N ASP A 306 13.88 14.47 -6.02
CA ASP A 306 12.42 14.50 -6.12
C ASP A 306 11.78 15.33 -5.01
N LEU A 307 12.25 15.20 -3.77
CA LEU A 307 11.76 16.02 -2.66
C LEU A 307 12.03 17.51 -2.88
N LYS A 308 13.20 17.88 -3.41
CA LYS A 308 13.55 19.27 -3.74
C LYS A 308 12.65 19.88 -4.83
N LYS A 309 12.04 19.06 -5.69
CA LYS A 309 11.00 19.51 -6.64
C LYS A 309 9.66 19.78 -5.94
N LEU A 310 9.39 19.16 -4.79
CA LEU A 310 8.10 19.25 -4.08
C LEU A 310 8.06 20.29 -2.98
N ILE A 311 9.17 20.45 -2.26
CA ILE A 311 9.27 21.30 -1.07
C ILE A 311 10.62 22.01 -1.05
N THR A 312 10.64 23.19 -0.44
CA THR A 312 11.87 23.97 -0.28
C THR A 312 12.67 23.43 0.90
N ILE A 313 13.84 22.88 0.61
CA ILE A 313 14.78 22.34 1.60
C ILE A 313 16.00 23.25 1.64
N SER A 314 16.24 23.93 2.77
CA SER A 314 17.29 24.94 2.94
C SER A 314 18.58 24.40 3.58
N ALA A 315 18.56 23.18 4.11
CA ALA A 315 19.72 22.55 4.75
C ALA A 315 19.84 21.05 4.39
N GLU A 316 21.03 20.51 4.57
CA GLU A 316 21.30 19.08 4.40
C GLU A 316 20.55 18.25 5.46
N PRO A 317 20.16 17.00 5.14
CA PRO A 317 19.51 16.12 6.10
C PRO A 317 20.48 15.69 7.21
N GLU A 318 19.93 15.52 8.41
CA GLU A 318 20.68 15.09 9.58
C GLU A 318 20.87 13.57 9.61
N PHE A 319 19.96 12.85 8.94
CA PHE A 319 19.92 11.39 8.92
C PHE A 319 19.12 10.92 7.71
N TYR A 320 19.53 9.80 7.13
CA TYR A 320 18.69 9.00 6.24
C TYR A 320 18.90 7.51 6.50
N ALA A 321 17.91 6.71 6.12
CA ALA A 321 18.04 5.26 6.06
C ALA A 321 17.23 4.70 4.89
N VAL A 322 17.81 3.72 4.20
CA VAL A 322 17.17 2.98 3.11
C VAL A 322 16.86 1.56 3.58
N THR A 323 15.63 1.11 3.37
CA THR A 323 15.21 -0.27 3.63
C THR A 323 14.63 -0.86 2.36
N ARG A 324 15.21 -1.97 1.88
CA ARG A 324 14.79 -2.66 0.65
C ARG A 324 13.89 -3.85 0.98
N TRP A 325 12.84 -3.99 0.18
CA TRP A 325 11.89 -5.08 0.23
C TRP A 325 11.85 -5.73 -1.16
N LYS A 326 12.90 -6.51 -1.47
CA LYS A 326 13.02 -7.19 -2.76
C LYS A 326 11.99 -8.32 -2.84
N GLN A 327 11.24 -8.38 -3.94
CA GLN A 327 10.27 -9.46 -4.17
C GLN A 327 9.35 -9.72 -2.95
N SER A 328 8.93 -8.64 -2.29
CA SER A 328 8.24 -8.70 -0.99
C SER A 328 6.77 -8.32 -1.08
N MET A 329 6.31 -7.84 -2.23
CA MET A 329 4.93 -7.40 -2.46
C MET A 329 4.24 -8.35 -3.43
N PRO A 330 3.51 -9.37 -2.95
CA PRO A 330 2.84 -10.34 -3.80
C PRO A 330 1.80 -9.68 -4.71
N GLN A 331 1.81 -10.03 -6.00
CA GLN A 331 0.92 -9.46 -7.00
C GLN A 331 -0.24 -10.41 -7.28
N TYR A 332 -1.47 -9.94 -7.04
CA TYR A 332 -2.70 -10.74 -7.21
C TYR A 332 -3.25 -10.54 -8.62
N THR A 333 -2.56 -11.08 -9.62
CA THR A 333 -2.88 -10.91 -11.05
C THR A 333 -3.80 -11.98 -11.59
#